data_AF-A0A410MBE8-F1
#
_entry.id   AF-A0A410MBE8-F1
#
_cell.length_a   1.000
_cell.length_b   1.000
_cell.length_c   1.000
_cell.angle_alpha   90.00
_cell.angle_beta   90.00
_cell.angle_gamma   90.00
#
_symmetry.space_group_name_H-M   'P 1'
#
loop_
_entity.id
_entity.type
_entity.pdbx_description
1 polymer ?
#
loop_
_entity_poly.entity_id
_entity_poly.type
_entity_poly.pdbx_seq_one_letter_code
_entity_poly.pdbx_strand_id
1 'polypeptide(L)' 'MKNHLRIAVESMKEHYIKKLIDSGMYHHSDKALHSLTLTELETLVERIHRP' A
#
# COMPACT_ATOMS: atom_id res chain seq x y z
N MET A 1 -7.15 24.07 -8.93
CA MET A 1 -6.84 22.71 -9.42
C MET A 1 -5.86 22.04 -8.47
N LYS A 2 -6.32 21.66 -7.27
CA LYS A 2 -5.44 21.16 -6.21
C LYS A 2 -5.29 19.64 -6.32
N ASN A 3 -4.10 19.21 -6.76
CA ASN A 3 -3.46 17.91 -6.53
C ASN A 3 -4.27 16.63 -6.80
N HIS A 4 -4.96 16.53 -7.94
CA HIS A 4 -5.57 15.26 -8.39
C HIS A 4 -4.57 14.10 -8.41
N LEU A 5 -3.33 14.37 -8.82
CA LEU A 5 -2.25 13.37 -8.82
C LEU A 5 -1.94 12.86 -7.41
N ARG A 6 -1.85 13.76 -6.43
CA ARG A 6 -1.61 13.37 -5.02
C ARG A 6 -2.75 12.51 -4.50
N ILE A 7 -3.99 12.89 -4.78
CA ILE A 7 -5.17 12.13 -4.34
C ILE A 7 -5.13 10.72 -4.94
N ALA A 8 -4.85 10.61 -6.24
CA ALA A 8 -4.72 9.31 -6.90
C ALA A 8 -3.61 8.45 -6.26
N VAL A 9 -2.45 9.05 -5.99
CA VAL A 9 -1.33 8.35 -5.33
C VAL A 9 -1.70 7.87 -3.93
N GLU A 10 -2.31 8.72 -3.09
CA GLU A 10 -2.74 8.32 -1.74
C GLU A 10 -3.79 7.20 -1.80
N SER A 11 -4.77 7.29 -2.71
CA SER A 11 -5.77 6.23 -2.90
C SER A 11 -5.14 4.90 -3.34
N MET A 12 -4.11 4.94 -4.20
CA MET A 12 -3.38 3.72 -4.57
C MET A 12 -2.55 3.16 -3.40
N LYS A 13 -1.93 4.01 -2.58
CA LYS A 13 -1.22 3.58 -1.37
C LYS A 13 -2.17 2.88 -0.41
N GLU A 14 -3.32 3.48 -0.12
CA GLU A 14 -4.35 2.88 0.75
C GLU A 14 -4.83 1.52 0.23
N HIS A 15 -5.03 1.40 -1.09
CA HIS A 15 -5.42 0.15 -1.73
C HIS A 15 -4.38 -0.97 -1.51
N TYR A 16 -3.09 -0.68 -1.70
CA TYR A 16 -2.04 -1.65 -1.47
C TYR A 16 -1.86 -2.01 0.00
N ILE A 17 -1.90 -1.01 0.90
CA ILE A 17 -1.87 -1.24 2.36
C ILE A 17 -3.00 -2.20 2.77
N LYS A 18 -4.22 -1.95 2.28
CA LYS A 18 -5.36 -2.81 2.57
C LYS A 18 -5.14 -4.24 2.09
N LYS A 19 -4.64 -4.44 0.85
CA LYS A 19 -4.30 -5.78 0.35
C LYS A 19 -3.24 -6.49 1.20
N LEU A 20 -2.23 -5.77 1.67
CA LEU A 20 -1.17 -6.31 2.52
C LEU A 20 -1.72 -6.75 3.89
N ILE A 21 -2.66 -6.00 4.45
CA ILE A 21 -3.32 -6.35 5.71
C ILE A 21 -4.30 -7.52 5.52
N ASP A 22 -5.11 -7.48 4.46
CA ASP A 22 -6.09 -8.53 4.13
C ASP A 22 -5.40 -9.89 3.86
N SER A 23 -4.13 -9.89 3.45
CA SER A 23 -3.33 -11.11 3.30
C SER A 23 -2.94 -11.78 4.62
N GLY A 24 -3.12 -11.09 5.75
CA GLY A 24 -2.70 -11.55 7.09
C GLY A 24 -1.21 -11.39 7.38
N MET A 25 -0.41 -10.89 6.42
CA MET A 25 1.04 -10.69 6.57
C MET A 25 1.41 -9.44 7.38
N TYR A 26 0.51 -8.45 7.44
CA TYR A 26 0.75 -7.16 8.11
C TYR A 26 -0.43 -6.76 8.97
N HIS A 27 -0.19 -5.95 10.02
CA HIS A 27 -1.24 -5.48 10.91
C HIS A 27 -1.55 -3.98 10.68
N HIS A 28 -2.77 -3.55 10.98
CA HIS A 28 -3.17 -2.14 10.90
C HIS A 28 -2.31 -1.19 11.76
N SER A 29 -1.67 -1.72 12.81
CA SER A 29 -0.81 -0.94 13.70
C SER A 29 0.63 -0.80 13.18
N ASP A 30 0.99 -1.44 12.07
CA ASP A 30 2.34 -1.34 11.50
C ASP A 30 2.58 0.05 10.90
N LYS A 31 3.17 0.92 11.71
CA LYS A 31 3.57 2.27 11.28
C LYS A 31 4.59 2.22 10.13
N ALA A 32 5.39 1.15 10.06
CA ALA A 32 6.31 0.92 8.95
C ALA A 32 5.57 0.84 7.61
N LEU A 33 4.41 0.17 7.58
CA LEU A 33 3.60 -0.03 6.38
C LEU A 33 3.12 1.30 5.78
N HIS A 34 2.73 2.24 6.65
CA HIS A 34 2.29 3.58 6.23
C HIS A 34 3.43 4.51 5.79
N SER A 35 4.67 4.21 6.19
CA SER A 35 5.86 4.98 5.79
C SER A 35 6.38 4.62 4.41
N LEU A 36 5.95 3.48 3.85
CA LEU A 36 6.38 3.01 2.54
C LEU A 36 5.89 3.92 1.41
N THR A 37 6.68 3.97 0.36
CA THR A 37 6.34 4.59 -0.92
C THR A 37 5.37 3.71 -1.71
N LEU A 38 4.73 4.28 -2.73
CA LEU A 38 3.78 3.56 -3.57
C LEU A 38 4.41 2.32 -4.23
N THR A 39 5.62 2.44 -4.77
CA THR A 39 6.34 1.35 -5.46
C THR A 39 6.78 0.24 -4.50
N GLU A 40 7.16 0.60 -3.26
CA GLU A 40 7.49 -0.41 -2.24
C GLU A 40 6.26 -1.23 -1.85
N LEU A 41 5.11 -0.58 -1.66
CA LEU A 41 3.84 -1.25 -1.39
C LEU A 41 3.43 -2.19 -2.54
N GLU A 42 3.56 -1.72 -3.78
CA GLU A 42 3.31 -2.52 -4.98
C GLU A 42 4.20 -3.77 -5.02
N THR A 43 5.50 -3.61 -4.80
CA THR A 43 6.47 -4.72 -4.77
C THR A 43 6.10 -5.77 -3.71
N LEU A 44 5.64 -5.33 -2.54
CA LEU A 44 5.20 -6.25 -1.48
C LEU A 44 3.92 -6.99 -1.89
N VAL A 45 2.96 -6.31 -2.51
CA VAL A 45 1.72 -6.93 -2.98
C VAL A 45 1.99 -7.95 -4.08
N GLU A 46 2.91 -7.66 -5.01
CA GLU A 46 3.32 -8.59 -6.06
C GLU A 46 3.96 -9.86 -5.49
N ARG A 47 4.77 -9.74 -4.44
CA ARG A 47 5.37 -10.90 -3.74
C ARG A 47 4.35 -11.81 -3.10
N ILE A 48 3.21 -11.27 -2.63
CA ILE A 48 2.12 -12.06 -2.06
C ILE A 48 1.31 -12.76 -3.15
N HIS A 49 1.18 -12.15 -4.33
CA HIS A 49 0.42 -12.72 -5.45
C HIS A 49 1.21 -13.75 -6.27
N ARG A 50 2.54 -13.83 -6.13
CA ARG A 50 3.36 -14.89 -6.72
C ARG A 50 3.61 -16.00 -5.68
N PRO A 51 3.05 -17.22 -5.88
CA PRO A 51 3.43 -18.39 -5.08
C PRO A 51 4.88 -18.83 -5.36
#